data_AF-A0A2T6ZSD6-F1
#
_entry.id   AF-A0A2T6ZSD6-F1
#
_cell.length_a   1.000
_cell.length_b   1.000
_cell.length_c   1.000
_cell.angle_alpha   90.00
_cell.angle_beta   90.00
_cell.angle_gamma   90.00
#
_symmetry.space_group_name_H-M   'P 1'
#
loop_
_entity.id
_entity.type
_entity.pdbx_description
1 polymer ?
#
loop_
_entity_poly.entity_id
_entity_poly.type
_entity_poly.pdbx_seq_one_letter_code
_entity_poly.pdbx_strand_id
1 'polypeptide(L)'
;MANHNQPASKTPAFIKYPNTSQFPGFKMEALKIRSGELRAQGPKLALPAKADFRGTVKIHGANISLVFRDCDNLSDVTLQSRNKIMTLDPGNNDNNGAAEFLAGIPFDRLAQSVFGTAKAKFKTLIIAGEFAGKDIHKGVGIVMLEKFFMVFNICIDDLWRDMGRLSGVALPEYRVFNIMNYKTFKVTINLNADTSAVERQIMEYTQEVANACPVAEALGGSGPGEGIVWTMLVPIRHHRARVLGFKTKAEIFLATAYASRARQPTASTSMTQQTKGVADEFVNYAVGQRRLEQGIEYMVEMGIPLRAENVRSFTRWVTNDTLKEEAEQMKAVKAHPTLICVKIGNFAGDWFSKYLQQVNAEGKHNQKQSRRAVD
;
A
#
# COMPACT_ATOMS: atom_id res chain seq x y z
N MET A 1 46.34 25.22 -12.81
CA MET A 1 45.22 25.84 -12.07
C MET A 1 43.97 25.05 -12.37
N ALA A 2 43.27 24.67 -11.31
CA ALA A 2 42.18 23.72 -11.31
C ALA A 2 41.01 24.15 -12.21
N ASN A 3 40.33 23.18 -12.81
CA ASN A 3 38.88 23.30 -12.94
C ASN A 3 38.22 21.93 -12.76
N HIS A 4 37.79 21.73 -11.52
CA HIS A 4 36.66 20.96 -11.04
C HIS A 4 36.13 19.82 -11.93
N ASN A 5 36.58 18.60 -11.60
CA ASN A 5 35.67 17.46 -11.55
C ASN A 5 34.59 17.75 -10.51
N GLN A 6 33.49 18.38 -10.93
CA GLN A 6 32.23 18.21 -10.19
C GLN A 6 31.79 16.76 -10.43
N PRO A 7 31.66 15.91 -9.38
CA PRO A 7 30.98 14.65 -9.56
C PRO A 7 29.55 14.99 -10.00
N ALA A 8 29.13 14.44 -11.15
CA ALA A 8 27.75 14.54 -11.58
C ALA A 8 26.87 14.09 -10.40
N SER A 9 26.12 15.03 -9.83
CA SER A 9 25.08 14.77 -8.84
C SER A 9 24.03 13.87 -9.48
N LYS A 10 24.29 12.56 -9.50
CA LYS A 10 23.32 11.57 -9.95
C LYS A 10 22.29 11.45 -8.84
N THR A 11 21.21 12.22 -8.96
CA THR A 11 20.00 12.00 -8.17
C THR A 11 19.69 10.50 -8.21
N PRO A 12 19.53 9.83 -7.05
CA PRO A 12 19.30 8.39 -7.02
C PRO A 12 18.08 8.02 -7.86
N ALA A 13 18.14 6.91 -8.60
CA ALA A 13 16.99 6.46 -9.39
C ALA A 13 15.86 5.93 -8.48
N PHE A 14 14.64 6.44 -8.66
CA PHE A 14 13.45 5.94 -7.94
C PHE A 14 13.13 4.50 -8.36
N ILE A 15 12.84 3.62 -7.39
CA ILE A 15 12.47 2.22 -7.60
C ILE A 15 11.09 1.98 -7.00
N LYS A 16 10.07 1.89 -7.86
CA LYS A 16 8.68 1.72 -7.41
C LYS A 16 8.45 0.34 -6.79
N TYR A 17 7.92 0.31 -5.57
CA TYR A 17 7.46 -0.94 -4.97
C TYR A 17 6.30 -1.56 -5.79
N PRO A 18 6.30 -2.87 -6.07
CA PRO A 18 5.27 -3.52 -6.87
C PRO A 18 3.85 -3.33 -6.32
N ASN A 19 2.87 -3.25 -7.22
CA ASN A 19 1.47 -3.29 -6.83
C ASN A 19 1.07 -4.72 -6.41
N THR A 20 0.18 -4.82 -5.42
CA THR A 20 -0.45 -6.09 -5.02
C THR A 20 -1.91 -6.08 -5.45
N SER A 21 -2.28 -7.05 -6.30
CA SER A 21 -3.63 -7.21 -6.85
C SER A 21 -4.57 -7.93 -5.89
N GLN A 22 -5.88 -7.87 -6.15
CA GLN A 22 -6.86 -8.79 -5.56
C GLN A 22 -6.72 -10.20 -6.15
N PHE A 23 -7.30 -11.21 -5.50
CA PHE A 23 -7.14 -12.61 -5.91
C PHE A 23 -7.52 -12.89 -7.38
N PRO A 24 -8.66 -12.42 -7.93
CA PRO A 24 -9.00 -12.68 -9.34
C PRO A 24 -7.97 -12.14 -10.33
N GLY A 25 -7.52 -10.89 -10.09
CA GLY A 25 -6.48 -10.26 -10.90
C GLY A 25 -5.14 -11.00 -10.83
N PHE A 26 -4.77 -11.47 -9.63
CA PHE A 26 -3.60 -12.31 -9.45
C PHE A 26 -3.73 -13.66 -10.17
N LYS A 27 -4.87 -14.36 -10.05
CA LYS A 27 -5.10 -15.67 -10.68
C LYS A 27 -4.93 -15.58 -12.19
N MET A 28 -5.52 -14.58 -12.85
CA MET A 28 -5.36 -14.37 -14.29
C MET A 28 -3.90 -14.13 -14.68
N GLU A 29 -3.20 -13.25 -13.97
CA GLU A 29 -1.81 -12.92 -14.26
C GLU A 29 -0.88 -14.12 -14.02
N ALA A 30 -1.09 -14.87 -12.93
CA ALA A 30 -0.38 -16.09 -12.60
C ALA A 30 -0.52 -17.16 -13.70
N LEU A 31 -1.75 -17.38 -14.18
CA LEU A 31 -2.03 -18.30 -15.27
C LEU A 31 -1.39 -17.85 -16.59
N LYS A 32 -1.43 -16.55 -16.90
CA LYS A 32 -0.78 -15.98 -18.10
C LYS A 32 0.73 -16.23 -18.11
N ILE A 33 1.41 -15.98 -16.99
CA ILE A 33 2.84 -16.25 -16.81
C ILE A 33 3.12 -17.74 -17.04
N ARG A 34 2.38 -18.60 -16.32
CA ARG A 34 2.54 -20.05 -16.42
C ARG A 34 2.38 -20.52 -17.85
N SER A 35 1.35 -20.08 -18.56
CA SER A 35 1.12 -20.47 -19.96
C SER A 35 2.27 -20.03 -20.88
N GLY A 36 2.81 -18.82 -20.69
CA GLY A 36 3.98 -18.35 -21.43
C GLY A 36 5.20 -19.25 -21.22
N GLU A 37 5.42 -19.67 -19.98
CA GLU A 37 6.58 -20.48 -19.61
C GLU A 37 6.46 -21.94 -20.00
N LEU A 38 5.25 -22.49 -19.91
CA LEU A 38 5.01 -23.84 -20.41
C LEU A 38 5.42 -23.96 -21.88
N ARG A 39 5.14 -22.92 -22.68
CA ARG A 39 5.54 -22.85 -24.09
C ARG A 39 7.05 -22.64 -24.27
N ALA A 40 7.65 -21.75 -23.48
CA ALA A 40 9.05 -21.34 -23.69
C ALA A 40 10.09 -22.31 -23.11
N GLN A 41 9.80 -22.91 -21.95
CA GLN A 41 10.79 -23.61 -21.13
C GLN A 41 10.28 -24.93 -20.52
N GLY A 42 9.03 -25.31 -20.82
CA GLY A 42 8.44 -26.57 -20.39
C GLY A 42 7.99 -26.61 -18.91
N PRO A 43 7.41 -27.76 -18.49
CA PRO A 43 6.68 -27.87 -17.21
C PRO A 43 7.55 -27.79 -15.97
N LYS A 44 8.84 -28.13 -16.05
CA LYS A 44 9.76 -28.09 -14.90
C LYS A 44 10.12 -26.66 -14.46
N LEU A 45 10.14 -25.72 -15.40
CA LEU A 45 10.55 -24.33 -15.16
C LEU A 45 9.35 -23.38 -15.07
N ALA A 46 8.19 -23.77 -15.62
CA ALA A 46 6.97 -23.02 -15.50
C ALA A 46 6.50 -22.85 -14.05
N LEU A 47 5.96 -21.67 -13.75
CA LEU A 47 5.30 -21.37 -12.48
C LEU A 47 4.28 -22.47 -12.11
N PRO A 48 4.32 -23.07 -10.91
CA PRO A 48 3.46 -24.21 -10.59
C PRO A 48 1.97 -23.82 -10.56
N ALA A 49 1.12 -24.72 -11.07
CA ALA A 49 -0.34 -24.53 -11.02
C ALA A 49 -0.90 -24.63 -9.60
N LYS A 50 -0.33 -25.53 -8.79
CA LYS A 50 -0.65 -25.71 -7.37
C LYS A 50 0.52 -25.21 -6.54
N ALA A 51 0.28 -24.28 -5.63
CA ALA A 51 1.32 -23.74 -4.75
C ALA A 51 0.77 -23.41 -3.36
N ASP A 52 1.69 -23.40 -2.40
CA ASP A 52 1.43 -22.88 -1.07
C ASP A 52 1.54 -21.35 -1.09
N PHE A 53 0.67 -20.70 -0.32
CA PHE A 53 0.69 -19.27 -0.10
C PHE A 53 0.82 -19.01 1.39
N ARG A 54 1.68 -18.05 1.74
CA ARG A 54 1.79 -17.52 3.10
C ARG A 54 1.04 -16.21 3.17
N GLY A 55 0.10 -16.12 4.11
CA GLY A 55 -0.59 -14.88 4.46
C GLY A 55 0.11 -14.17 5.62
N THR A 56 0.30 -12.86 5.50
CA THR A 56 0.73 -11.98 6.59
C THR A 56 -0.27 -10.85 6.78
N VAL A 57 -0.39 -10.31 7.99
CA VAL A 57 -1.29 -9.19 8.26
C VAL A 57 -0.95 -8.02 7.35
N LYS A 58 -1.95 -7.50 6.63
CA LYS A 58 -1.82 -6.27 5.86
C LYS A 58 -1.86 -5.08 6.84
N ILE A 59 -0.70 -4.46 7.07
CA ILE A 59 -0.60 -3.24 7.84
C ILE A 59 -1.25 -2.09 7.06
N HIS A 60 -2.06 -1.28 7.74
CA HIS A 60 -2.59 -0.04 7.18
C HIS A 60 -1.69 1.13 7.59
N GLY A 61 -0.71 1.45 6.75
CA GLY A 61 0.24 2.53 6.98
C GLY A 61 0.58 3.27 5.69
N ALA A 62 1.72 3.94 5.70
CA ALA A 62 2.37 4.50 4.53
C ALA A 62 3.51 3.60 4.09
N ASN A 63 3.54 3.22 2.81
CA ASN A 63 4.62 2.40 2.27
C ASN A 63 5.93 3.20 2.24
N ILE A 64 6.98 2.61 2.81
CA ILE A 64 8.35 3.12 2.72
C ILE A 64 9.28 2.00 2.24
N SER A 65 10.20 2.34 1.34
CA SER A 65 11.29 1.47 0.91
C SER A 65 12.64 2.11 1.25
N LEU A 66 13.49 1.33 1.91
CA LEU A 66 14.89 1.66 2.18
C LEU A 66 15.73 1.06 1.05
N VAL A 67 16.39 1.90 0.25
CA VAL A 67 17.15 1.46 -0.93
C VAL A 67 18.63 1.72 -0.77
N PHE A 68 19.40 0.64 -0.69
CA PHE A 68 20.86 0.63 -0.58
C PHE A 68 21.47 0.27 -1.93
N ARG A 69 22.50 1.01 -2.36
CA ARG A 69 23.19 0.80 -3.65
C ARG A 69 24.70 0.66 -3.52
N ASP A 70 25.20 0.75 -2.30
CA ASP A 70 26.59 0.55 -1.96
C ASP A 70 26.67 -0.50 -0.84
N CYS A 71 27.24 -1.67 -1.16
CA CYS A 71 27.38 -2.74 -0.17
C CYS A 71 28.57 -2.53 0.77
N ASP A 72 29.48 -1.59 0.48
CA ASP A 72 30.59 -1.22 1.36
C ASP A 72 30.23 0.00 2.25
N ASN A 73 29.14 0.73 1.95
CA ASN A 73 28.57 1.78 2.78
C ASN A 73 27.06 1.57 3.05
N LEU A 74 26.75 0.72 4.02
CA LEU A 74 25.36 0.40 4.40
C LEU A 74 24.61 1.54 5.11
N SER A 75 25.28 2.66 5.41
CA SER A 75 24.64 3.86 5.94
C SER A 75 24.10 4.77 4.84
N ASP A 76 24.56 4.62 3.59
CA ASP A 76 24.03 5.36 2.43
C ASP A 76 22.73 4.72 1.95
N VAL A 77 21.62 5.25 2.46
CA VAL A 77 20.26 4.79 2.15
C VAL A 77 19.44 5.88 1.48
N THR A 78 18.77 5.52 0.40
CA THR A 78 17.71 6.35 -0.17
C THR A 78 16.36 5.93 0.40
N LEU A 79 15.68 6.85 1.08
CA LEU A 79 14.31 6.66 1.52
C LEU A 79 13.32 6.94 0.40
N GLN A 80 12.38 6.02 0.17
CA GLN A 80 11.36 6.17 -0.86
C GLN A 80 9.98 5.91 -0.28
N SER A 81 9.05 6.82 -0.54
CA SER A 81 7.62 6.55 -0.39
C SER A 81 7.12 5.66 -1.54
N ARG A 82 5.80 5.41 -1.61
CA ARG A 82 5.21 4.63 -2.70
C ARG A 82 5.44 5.28 -4.07
N ASN A 83 5.47 6.62 -4.11
CA ASN A 83 5.41 7.36 -5.37
C ASN A 83 6.61 8.28 -5.63
N LYS A 84 7.45 8.56 -4.63
CA LYS A 84 8.63 9.42 -4.79
C LYS A 84 9.79 9.06 -3.85
N ILE A 85 11.00 9.50 -4.21
CA ILE A 85 12.11 9.63 -3.27
C ILE A 85 11.77 10.70 -2.24
N MET A 86 12.00 10.40 -0.96
CA MET A 86 11.81 11.36 0.12
C MET A 86 13.05 12.24 0.22
N THR A 87 12.88 13.55 0.22
CA THR A 87 13.96 14.48 0.60
C THR A 87 13.82 14.83 2.07
N LEU A 88 14.93 14.88 2.79
CA LEU A 88 14.98 15.25 4.21
C LEU A 88 15.00 16.78 4.41
N ASP A 89 14.58 17.55 3.41
CA ASP A 89 14.66 19.01 3.47
C ASP A 89 13.65 19.60 4.47
N PRO A 90 14.08 20.53 5.35
CA PRO A 90 13.19 21.26 6.23
C PRO A 90 12.11 22.00 5.43
N GLY A 91 10.84 21.65 5.65
CA GLY A 91 9.69 22.27 4.98
C GLY A 91 9.08 21.45 3.84
N ASN A 92 9.68 20.32 3.46
CA ASN A 92 9.04 19.36 2.58
C ASN A 92 8.18 18.39 3.40
N ASN A 93 7.04 17.96 2.85
CA ASN A 93 6.07 17.13 3.53
C ASN A 93 6.73 15.83 4.03
N ASP A 94 6.97 15.70 5.33
CA ASP A 94 7.75 14.67 6.03
C ASP A 94 7.16 13.23 5.97
N ASN A 95 6.12 13.08 5.14
CA ASN A 95 5.30 11.89 5.01
C ASN A 95 4.76 11.38 6.35
N ASN A 96 4.15 12.28 7.13
CA ASN A 96 3.56 12.02 8.46
C ASN A 96 4.58 11.71 9.57
N GLY A 97 5.76 12.31 9.50
CA GLY A 97 6.88 12.11 10.42
C GLY A 97 7.70 10.84 10.13
N ALA A 98 7.50 10.21 8.96
CA ALA A 98 8.26 9.02 8.59
C ALA A 98 9.75 9.33 8.44
N ALA A 99 10.09 10.47 7.83
CA ALA A 99 11.47 10.84 7.58
C ALA A 99 12.25 11.06 8.89
N GLU A 100 11.65 11.76 9.84
CA GLU A 100 12.21 11.99 11.18
C GLU A 100 12.37 10.68 11.97
N PHE A 101 11.35 9.82 11.99
CA PHE A 101 11.43 8.51 12.65
C PHE A 101 12.58 7.66 12.09
N LEU A 102 12.70 7.62 10.77
CA LEU A 102 13.68 6.80 10.08
C LEU A 102 15.12 7.33 10.26
N ALA A 103 15.31 8.64 10.46
CA ALA A 103 16.63 9.21 10.70
C ALA A 103 17.33 8.68 11.96
N GLY A 104 16.56 8.17 12.94
CA GLY A 104 17.09 7.57 14.17
C GLY A 104 17.45 6.09 14.09
N ILE A 105 17.27 5.44 12.94
CA ILE A 105 17.47 3.98 12.79
C ILE A 105 18.91 3.69 12.33
N PRO A 106 19.62 2.73 12.96
CA PRO A 106 20.91 2.26 12.46
C PRO A 106 20.71 1.36 11.23
N PHE A 107 20.67 1.98 10.05
CA PHE A 107 20.39 1.29 8.79
C PHE A 107 21.46 0.27 8.40
N ASP A 108 22.71 0.50 8.78
CA ASP A 108 23.82 -0.43 8.62
C ASP A 108 23.54 -1.76 9.34
N ARG A 109 23.08 -1.70 10.60
CA ARG A 109 22.68 -2.88 11.38
C ARG A 109 21.49 -3.59 10.73
N LEU A 110 20.47 -2.84 10.30
CA LEU A 110 19.30 -3.40 9.66
C LEU A 110 19.65 -4.08 8.33
N ALA A 111 20.44 -3.43 7.47
CA ALA A 111 20.88 -4.00 6.19
C ALA A 111 21.78 -5.23 6.40
N GLN A 112 22.73 -5.17 7.34
CA GLN A 112 23.60 -6.29 7.67
C GLN A 112 22.81 -7.50 8.19
N SER A 113 21.70 -7.30 8.92
CA SER A 113 20.85 -8.39 9.41
C SER A 113 20.24 -9.25 8.28
N VAL A 114 20.12 -8.70 7.06
CA VAL A 114 19.69 -9.45 5.87
C VAL A 114 20.67 -10.55 5.49
N PHE A 115 21.97 -10.34 5.76
CA PHE A 115 23.06 -11.25 5.43
C PHE A 115 23.57 -12.06 6.65
N GLY A 116 23.03 -11.79 7.85
CA GLY A 116 23.49 -12.40 9.09
C GLY A 116 24.95 -12.06 9.37
N THR A 117 25.78 -13.09 9.58
CA THR A 117 27.22 -12.94 9.83
C THR A 117 28.06 -12.85 8.54
N ALA A 118 27.47 -13.12 7.37
CA ALA A 118 28.19 -13.04 6.10
C ALA A 118 28.43 -11.59 5.70
N LYS A 119 29.56 -11.31 5.05
CA LYS A 119 29.81 -9.98 4.47
C LYS A 119 28.70 -9.65 3.47
N ALA A 120 28.05 -8.50 3.63
CA ALA A 120 27.07 -8.01 2.69
C ALA A 120 27.68 -7.88 1.28
N LYS A 121 27.00 -8.42 0.28
CA LYS A 121 27.42 -8.33 -1.13
C LYS A 121 26.20 -8.25 -2.01
N PHE A 122 26.00 -7.10 -2.63
CA PHE A 122 24.86 -6.80 -3.51
C PHE A 122 25.19 -5.59 -4.38
N LYS A 123 24.46 -5.43 -5.48
CA LYS A 123 24.38 -4.18 -6.26
C LYS A 123 23.25 -3.30 -5.75
N THR A 124 22.09 -3.90 -5.44
CA THR A 124 20.94 -3.20 -4.88
C THR A 124 20.28 -4.04 -3.81
N LEU A 125 20.05 -3.46 -2.63
CA LEU A 125 19.20 -4.02 -1.57
C LEU A 125 18.00 -3.08 -1.36
N ILE A 126 16.81 -3.65 -1.32
CA ILE A 126 15.57 -2.95 -0.97
C ILE A 126 14.96 -3.64 0.23
N ILE A 127 14.79 -2.89 1.33
CA ILE A 127 13.99 -3.30 2.48
C ILE A 127 12.67 -2.52 2.40
N ALA A 128 11.60 -3.20 2.01
CA ALA A 128 10.27 -2.63 1.90
C ALA A 128 9.50 -2.87 3.20
N GLY A 129 8.84 -1.83 3.68
CA GLY A 129 8.03 -1.89 4.88
C GLY A 129 6.89 -0.87 4.88
N GLU A 130 6.13 -0.93 5.96
CA GLU A 130 5.00 -0.05 6.21
C GLU A 130 5.30 0.80 7.45
N PHE A 131 5.29 2.13 7.30
CA PHE A 131 5.33 3.05 8.42
C PHE A 131 3.91 3.26 8.95
N ALA A 132 3.70 2.98 10.23
CA ALA A 132 2.37 2.85 10.81
C ALA A 132 2.37 3.23 12.30
N GLY A 133 1.18 3.36 12.89
CA GLY A 133 1.00 3.75 14.28
C GLY A 133 0.08 4.96 14.43
N LYS A 134 0.12 5.58 15.61
CA LYS A 134 -0.64 6.78 15.94
C LYS A 134 -0.46 7.87 14.90
N ASP A 135 -1.58 8.52 14.58
CA ASP A 135 -1.67 9.66 13.66
C ASP A 135 -1.28 9.40 12.20
N ILE A 136 -1.02 8.15 11.78
CA ILE A 136 -0.71 7.82 10.38
C ILE A 136 -1.97 7.56 9.55
N HIS A 137 -2.87 6.70 10.04
CA HIS A 137 -4.18 6.42 9.44
C HIS A 137 -5.24 6.25 10.54
N LYS A 138 -6.49 5.94 10.15
CA LYS A 138 -7.63 5.77 11.07
C LYS A 138 -8.32 4.42 10.85
N GLY A 139 -9.07 3.96 11.84
CA GLY A 139 -9.99 2.81 11.71
C GLY A 139 -9.36 1.43 11.84
N VAL A 140 -8.11 1.32 12.30
CA VAL A 140 -7.40 0.05 12.53
C VAL A 140 -6.75 0.03 13.91
N GLY A 141 -6.59 -1.15 14.50
CA GLY A 141 -6.09 -1.30 15.88
C GLY A 141 -4.65 -0.83 16.09
N ILE A 142 -3.83 -0.83 15.03
CA ILE A 142 -2.44 -0.34 15.09
C ILE A 142 -2.33 1.16 15.36
N VAL A 143 -3.42 1.93 15.24
CA VAL A 143 -3.44 3.37 15.58
C VAL A 143 -3.25 3.60 17.09
N MET A 144 -3.53 2.59 17.92
CA MET A 144 -3.29 2.64 19.36
C MET A 144 -1.81 2.51 19.73
N LEU A 145 -0.94 2.22 18.76
CA LEU A 145 0.49 1.99 18.98
C LEU A 145 1.29 3.25 18.66
N GLU A 146 2.41 3.43 19.37
CA GLU A 146 3.45 4.37 18.97
C GLU A 146 3.93 4.09 17.54
N LYS A 147 4.40 5.11 16.82
CA LYS A 147 4.87 4.98 15.43
C LYS A 147 5.95 3.88 15.31
N PHE A 148 5.87 3.07 14.26
CA PHE A 148 6.76 1.95 14.00
C PHE A 148 6.95 1.71 12.51
N PHE A 149 8.00 0.99 12.15
CA PHE A 149 8.24 0.53 10.78
C PHE A 149 8.18 -1.00 10.72
N MET A 150 7.28 -1.53 9.90
CA MET A 150 7.09 -2.98 9.71
C MET A 150 7.71 -3.44 8.40
N VAL A 151 8.84 -4.13 8.46
CA VAL A 151 9.46 -4.79 7.31
C VAL A 151 8.53 -5.90 6.82
N PHE A 152 8.17 -5.88 5.55
CA PHE A 152 7.29 -6.90 4.96
C PHE A 152 7.84 -7.57 3.69
N ASN A 153 8.85 -7.00 3.01
CA ASN A 153 9.48 -7.64 1.86
C ASN A 153 10.92 -7.15 1.67
N ILE A 154 11.78 -8.02 1.13
CA ILE A 154 13.18 -7.71 0.85
C ILE A 154 13.53 -8.15 -0.57
N CYS A 155 14.21 -7.27 -1.31
CA CYS A 155 14.74 -7.54 -2.65
C CYS A 155 16.26 -7.38 -2.64
N ILE A 156 16.98 -8.36 -3.19
CA ILE A 156 18.45 -8.29 -3.34
C ILE A 156 18.76 -8.59 -4.80
N ASP A 157 19.37 -7.63 -5.49
CA ASP A 157 19.74 -7.70 -6.91
C ASP A 157 18.57 -8.11 -7.80
N ASP A 158 17.47 -7.37 -7.67
CA ASP A 158 16.23 -7.60 -8.42
C ASP A 158 15.60 -8.99 -8.17
N LEU A 159 15.89 -9.63 -7.03
CA LEU A 159 15.25 -10.87 -6.62
C LEU A 159 14.58 -10.71 -5.25
N TRP A 160 13.25 -10.79 -5.26
CA TRP A 160 12.45 -10.81 -4.03
C TRP A 160 12.71 -12.10 -3.26
N ARG A 161 12.93 -11.97 -1.95
CA ARG A 161 13.30 -13.07 -1.07
C ARG A 161 12.10 -13.63 -0.33
N ASP A 162 12.17 -14.91 0.02
CA ASP A 162 11.21 -15.53 0.92
C ASP A 162 11.41 -14.94 2.34
N MET A 163 10.47 -14.09 2.75
CA MET A 163 10.49 -13.45 4.07
C MET A 163 10.49 -14.46 5.22
N GLY A 164 10.00 -15.70 5.01
CA GLY A 164 10.10 -16.77 6.00
C GLY A 164 11.52 -17.09 6.47
N ARG A 165 12.54 -16.72 5.67
CA ARG A 165 13.96 -16.90 5.99
C ARG A 165 14.62 -15.64 6.55
N LEU A 166 13.89 -14.53 6.58
CA LEU A 166 14.38 -13.19 6.94
C LEU A 166 13.58 -12.59 8.09
N SER A 167 13.01 -13.44 8.95
CA SER A 167 12.26 -13.00 10.14
C SER A 167 13.12 -12.30 11.19
N GLY A 168 14.44 -12.46 11.12
CA GLY A 168 15.41 -11.75 11.97
C GLY A 168 15.77 -10.34 11.50
N VAL A 169 15.27 -9.91 10.34
CA VAL A 169 15.50 -8.54 9.85
C VAL A 169 14.55 -7.58 10.57
N ALA A 170 14.97 -7.15 11.75
CA ALA A 170 14.25 -6.29 12.67
C ALA A 170 15.22 -5.56 13.60
N LEU A 171 14.78 -4.45 14.18
CA LEU A 171 15.44 -3.73 15.27
C LEU A 171 14.36 -3.28 16.27
N PRO A 172 13.81 -4.19 17.09
CA PRO A 172 12.68 -3.91 17.97
C PRO A 172 12.94 -2.75 18.95
N GLU A 173 14.19 -2.55 19.37
CA GLU A 173 14.61 -1.44 20.23
C GLU A 173 14.48 -0.06 19.56
N TYR A 174 14.38 -0.02 18.23
CA TYR A 174 14.08 1.16 17.41
C TYR A 174 12.66 1.13 16.82
N ARG A 175 11.78 0.24 17.32
CA ARG A 175 10.43 0.01 16.78
C ARG A 175 10.42 -0.35 15.28
N VAL A 176 11.47 -1.05 14.84
CA VAL A 176 11.51 -1.71 13.53
C VAL A 176 11.19 -3.17 13.73
N PHE A 177 10.03 -3.59 13.25
CA PHE A 177 9.54 -4.96 13.40
C PHE A 177 9.55 -5.69 12.06
N ASN A 178 9.50 -7.02 12.09
CA ASN A 178 9.33 -7.83 10.90
C ASN A 178 7.96 -8.49 10.93
N ILE A 179 7.22 -8.41 9.81
CA ILE A 179 5.86 -8.95 9.74
C ILE A 179 5.81 -10.46 10.03
N MET A 180 6.93 -11.15 9.79
CA MET A 180 7.09 -12.58 10.02
C MET A 180 7.21 -12.97 11.49
N ASN A 181 7.37 -12.01 12.41
CA ASN A 181 7.36 -12.27 13.85
C ASN A 181 5.95 -12.32 14.44
N TYR A 182 4.92 -12.10 13.62
CA TYR A 182 3.52 -12.08 14.03
C TYR A 182 2.75 -13.23 13.36
N LYS A 183 1.46 -13.36 13.72
CA LYS A 183 0.59 -14.40 13.16
C LYS A 183 0.66 -14.43 11.63
N THR A 184 0.92 -15.62 11.10
CA THR A 184 0.88 -15.91 9.67
C THR A 184 -0.17 -16.96 9.36
N PHE A 185 -0.59 -17.00 8.10
CA PHE A 185 -1.61 -17.90 7.59
C PHE A 185 -1.03 -18.74 6.46
N LYS A 186 -1.65 -19.89 6.18
CA LYS A 186 -1.25 -20.76 5.08
C LYS A 186 -2.47 -21.29 4.35
N VAL A 187 -2.42 -21.26 3.02
CA VAL A 187 -3.37 -21.95 2.14
C VAL A 187 -2.62 -22.59 0.98
N THR A 188 -3.20 -23.63 0.39
CA THR A 188 -2.70 -24.23 -0.85
C THR A 188 -3.72 -24.00 -1.95
N ILE A 189 -3.32 -23.34 -3.03
CA ILE A 189 -4.22 -22.95 -4.12
C ILE A 189 -3.83 -23.70 -5.38
N ASN A 190 -4.79 -24.35 -6.03
CA ASN A 190 -4.64 -24.84 -7.39
C ASN A 190 -5.30 -23.84 -8.36
N LEU A 191 -4.48 -23.05 -9.05
CA LEU A 191 -4.92 -21.99 -9.95
C LEU A 191 -5.64 -22.51 -11.20
N ASN A 192 -5.46 -23.79 -11.55
CA ASN A 192 -6.12 -24.45 -12.69
C ASN A 192 -7.47 -25.10 -12.33
N ALA A 193 -7.90 -25.03 -11.07
CA ALA A 193 -9.14 -25.64 -10.60
C ALA A 193 -10.12 -24.57 -10.10
N ASP A 194 -11.30 -25.04 -9.68
CA ASP A 194 -12.21 -24.23 -8.87
C ASP A 194 -11.51 -23.81 -7.57
N THR A 195 -11.59 -22.51 -7.27
CA THR A 195 -10.94 -21.87 -6.13
C THR A 195 -11.93 -21.46 -5.05
N SER A 196 -13.23 -21.72 -5.24
CA SER A 196 -14.30 -21.26 -4.35
C SER A 196 -14.10 -21.68 -2.88
N ALA A 197 -13.68 -22.92 -2.63
CA ALA A 197 -13.46 -23.41 -1.27
C ALA A 197 -12.28 -22.71 -0.57
N VAL A 198 -11.15 -22.52 -1.27
CA VAL A 198 -9.99 -21.85 -0.69
C VAL A 198 -10.20 -20.34 -0.58
N GLU A 199 -10.98 -19.74 -1.47
CA GLU A 199 -11.40 -18.33 -1.37
C GLU A 199 -12.25 -18.09 -0.13
N ARG A 200 -13.18 -19.00 0.22
CA ARG A 200 -13.91 -18.93 1.50
C ARG A 200 -12.97 -18.98 2.70
N GLN A 201 -12.04 -19.94 2.72
CA GLN A 201 -11.04 -20.06 3.78
C GLN A 201 -10.16 -18.79 3.91
N ILE A 202 -9.73 -18.22 2.77
CA ILE A 202 -8.96 -16.97 2.75
C ILE A 202 -9.77 -15.82 3.37
N MET A 203 -11.07 -15.74 3.09
CA MET A 203 -11.94 -14.72 3.64
C MET A 203 -12.24 -14.95 5.13
N GLU A 204 -12.34 -16.19 5.60
CA GLU A 204 -12.42 -16.52 7.03
C GLU A 204 -11.20 -15.99 7.78
N TYR A 205 -9.98 -16.24 7.28
CA TYR A 205 -8.76 -15.68 7.86
C TYR A 205 -8.72 -14.15 7.79
N THR A 206 -9.21 -13.57 6.69
CA THR A 206 -9.29 -12.11 6.54
C THR A 206 -10.24 -11.51 7.57
N GLN A 207 -11.37 -12.17 7.83
CA GLN A 207 -12.33 -11.75 8.84
C GLN A 207 -11.78 -11.92 10.26
N GLU A 208 -10.99 -12.96 10.51
CA GLU A 208 -10.29 -13.13 11.78
C GLU A 208 -9.38 -11.92 12.09
N VAL A 209 -8.56 -11.50 11.12
CA VAL A 209 -7.71 -10.30 11.25
C VAL A 209 -8.54 -9.03 11.43
N ALA A 210 -9.69 -8.94 10.77
CA ALA A 210 -10.59 -7.79 10.92
C ALA A 210 -11.29 -7.74 12.28
N ASN A 211 -11.53 -8.87 12.93
CA ASN A 211 -12.09 -8.91 14.28
C ASN A 211 -11.05 -8.45 15.31
N ALA A 212 -9.82 -8.93 15.20
CA ALA A 212 -8.71 -8.54 16.07
C ALA A 212 -7.38 -8.59 15.30
N CYS A 213 -6.70 -7.45 15.18
CA CYS A 213 -5.43 -7.35 14.48
C CYS A 213 -4.31 -8.06 15.29
N PRO A 214 -3.71 -9.15 14.79
CA PRO A 214 -2.69 -9.89 15.54
C PRO A 214 -1.42 -9.06 15.82
N VAL A 215 -1.11 -8.10 14.94
CA VAL A 215 0.04 -7.20 15.12
C VAL A 215 -0.26 -6.14 16.18
N ALA A 216 -1.49 -5.62 16.20
CA ALA A 216 -1.89 -4.65 17.22
C ALA A 216 -1.81 -5.30 18.61
N GLU A 217 -2.43 -6.47 18.76
CA GLU A 217 -2.47 -7.23 20.01
C GLU A 217 -1.06 -7.57 20.51
N ALA A 218 -0.20 -8.13 19.65
CA ALA A 218 1.17 -8.49 20.03
C ALA A 218 2.03 -7.30 20.45
N LEU A 219 1.71 -6.09 20.01
CA LEU A 219 2.40 -4.85 20.36
C LEU A 219 1.70 -4.05 21.48
N GLY A 220 0.68 -4.63 22.13
CA GLY A 220 -0.02 -4.02 23.26
C GLY A 220 -1.17 -3.09 22.89
N GLY A 221 -1.62 -3.10 21.65
CA GLY A 221 -2.80 -2.38 21.16
C GLY A 221 -4.01 -3.29 20.98
N SER A 222 -5.11 -2.73 20.50
CA SER A 222 -6.35 -3.47 20.25
C SER A 222 -7.13 -2.86 19.09
N GLY A 223 -7.93 -3.67 18.40
CA GLY A 223 -8.82 -3.22 17.33
C GLY A 223 -8.63 -3.98 16.02
N PRO A 224 -9.37 -3.60 14.97
CA PRO A 224 -9.47 -4.38 13.75
C PRO A 224 -8.22 -4.25 12.86
N GLY A 225 -7.87 -5.30 12.12
CA GLY A 225 -6.80 -5.29 11.11
C GLY A 225 -7.37 -5.20 9.68
N GLU A 226 -6.64 -4.57 8.75
CA GLU A 226 -7.17 -4.28 7.41
C GLU A 226 -7.47 -5.54 6.57
N GLY A 227 -6.62 -6.55 6.70
CA GLY A 227 -6.72 -7.79 5.93
C GLY A 227 -5.39 -8.54 5.85
N ILE A 228 -5.16 -9.26 4.76
CA ILE A 228 -4.02 -10.16 4.59
C ILE A 228 -3.34 -9.91 3.24
N VAL A 229 -2.00 -9.93 3.23
CA VAL A 229 -1.19 -10.05 2.02
C VAL A 229 -0.73 -11.51 1.87
N TRP A 230 -1.03 -12.12 0.74
CA TRP A 230 -0.72 -13.50 0.42
C TRP A 230 0.44 -13.56 -0.58
N THR A 231 1.53 -14.21 -0.19
CA THR A 231 2.71 -14.42 -1.04
C THR A 231 2.79 -15.88 -1.45
N MET A 232 2.89 -16.13 -2.75
CA MET A 232 3.11 -17.45 -3.31
C MET A 232 4.50 -17.95 -2.95
N LEU A 233 4.58 -19.11 -2.31
CA LEU A 233 5.83 -19.78 -2.00
C LEU A 233 6.24 -20.60 -3.21
N VAL A 234 7.33 -20.19 -3.87
CA VAL A 234 7.89 -20.88 -5.03
C VAL A 234 9.30 -21.37 -4.73
N PRO A 235 9.73 -22.51 -5.32
CA PRO A 235 11.12 -22.94 -5.20
C PRO A 235 12.10 -21.87 -5.72
N ILE A 236 13.33 -21.84 -5.20
CA ILE A 236 14.36 -20.83 -5.51
C ILE A 236 14.57 -20.65 -7.03
N ARG A 237 14.56 -21.73 -7.80
CA ARG A 237 14.69 -21.70 -9.27
C ARG A 237 13.58 -20.91 -9.99
N HIS A 238 12.51 -20.57 -9.29
CA HIS A 238 11.41 -19.75 -9.80
C HIS A 238 11.33 -18.37 -9.12
N HIS A 239 12.32 -17.98 -8.28
CA HIS A 239 12.42 -16.63 -7.73
C HIS A 239 12.55 -15.59 -8.85
N ARG A 240 12.01 -14.39 -8.64
CA ARG A 240 11.88 -13.37 -9.69
C ARG A 240 12.05 -11.96 -9.16
N ALA A 241 12.18 -11.04 -10.11
CA ALA A 241 12.06 -9.59 -9.93
C ALA A 241 10.65 -9.10 -9.60
N ARG A 242 9.65 -9.98 -9.58
CA ARG A 242 8.29 -9.64 -9.18
C ARG A 242 7.83 -10.48 -8.00
N VAL A 243 7.26 -9.82 -7.00
CA VAL A 243 6.51 -10.47 -5.91
C VAL A 243 5.26 -11.13 -6.49
N LEU A 244 5.15 -12.44 -6.33
CA LEU A 244 3.96 -13.19 -6.72
C LEU A 244 3.03 -13.25 -5.52
N GLY A 245 1.99 -12.42 -5.53
CA GLY A 245 1.05 -12.36 -4.42
C GLY A 245 -0.18 -11.53 -4.70
N PHE A 246 -1.15 -11.65 -3.80
CA PHE A 246 -2.39 -10.89 -3.81
C PHE A 246 -2.70 -10.39 -2.40
N LYS A 247 -3.71 -9.52 -2.30
CA LYS A 247 -4.23 -9.02 -1.02
C LYS A 247 -5.70 -9.40 -0.88
N THR A 248 -6.15 -9.54 0.35
CA THR A 248 -7.57 -9.58 0.71
C THR A 248 -7.81 -8.58 1.82
N LYS A 249 -9.00 -7.96 1.82
CA LYS A 249 -9.43 -6.99 2.83
C LYS A 249 -10.81 -7.36 3.31
N ALA A 250 -11.09 -7.13 4.59
CA ALA A 250 -12.46 -7.28 5.08
C ALA A 250 -13.34 -6.18 4.51
N GLU A 251 -14.65 -6.44 4.48
CA GLU A 251 -15.65 -5.57 3.86
C GLU A 251 -15.60 -4.14 4.40
N ILE A 252 -15.42 -3.98 5.72
CA ILE A 252 -15.30 -2.68 6.41
C ILE A 252 -14.13 -1.81 5.90
N PHE A 253 -13.13 -2.42 5.24
CA PHE A 253 -11.92 -1.77 4.73
C PHE A 253 -11.90 -1.62 3.20
N LEU A 254 -12.98 -2.00 2.51
CA LEU A 254 -13.10 -1.78 1.08
C LEU A 254 -13.23 -0.29 0.76
N ALA A 255 -12.79 0.08 -0.43
CA ALA A 255 -12.87 1.47 -0.91
C ALA A 255 -14.20 1.80 -1.60
N THR A 256 -15.11 0.82 -1.69
CA THR A 256 -16.43 0.92 -2.30
C THR A 256 -17.43 1.57 -1.35
N ALA A 257 -18.58 1.99 -1.88
CA ALA A 257 -19.61 2.65 -1.07
C ALA A 257 -20.36 1.71 -0.11
N TYR A 258 -20.29 0.40 -0.31
CA TYR A 258 -20.95 -0.60 0.54
C TYR A 258 -20.08 -1.08 1.70
N ALA A 259 -18.82 -0.61 1.81
CA ALA A 259 -17.99 -0.90 2.97
C ALA A 259 -18.74 -0.51 4.25
N SER A 260 -18.95 -1.48 5.14
CA SER A 260 -19.72 -1.32 6.38
C SER A 260 -18.95 -0.45 7.38
N ARG A 261 -18.98 0.86 7.19
CA ARG A 261 -18.37 1.81 8.12
C ARG A 261 -19.21 1.83 9.40
N ALA A 262 -18.56 1.66 10.56
CA ALA A 262 -19.14 2.12 11.82
C ALA A 262 -19.51 3.60 11.64
N ARG A 263 -20.81 3.90 11.72
CA ARG A 263 -21.42 5.21 11.43
C ARG A 263 -20.56 6.35 11.99
N GLN A 264 -19.90 7.11 11.12
CA GLN A 264 -19.69 8.53 11.39
C GLN A 264 -20.85 9.29 10.75
N PRO A 265 -21.57 10.14 11.50
CA PRO A 265 -22.62 10.96 10.96
C PRO A 265 -21.98 12.12 10.18
N THR A 266 -21.63 11.89 8.92
CA THR A 266 -21.42 12.98 7.98
C THR A 266 -22.61 13.01 7.04
N ALA A 267 -23.22 14.19 6.97
CA ALA A 267 -24.52 14.46 6.38
C ALA A 267 -24.78 13.62 5.13
N SER A 268 -25.95 12.97 5.10
CA SER A 268 -26.48 12.36 3.89
C SER A 268 -26.37 13.39 2.77
N THR A 269 -25.43 13.18 1.86
CA THR A 269 -25.44 13.92 0.61
C THR A 269 -26.63 13.34 -0.14
N SER A 270 -27.81 13.95 0.03
CA SER A 270 -28.95 13.70 -0.83
C SER A 270 -28.56 14.18 -2.22
N MET A 271 -27.95 13.30 -3.02
CA MET A 271 -27.83 13.55 -4.44
C MET A 271 -29.22 13.37 -5.05
N THR A 272 -29.66 14.45 -5.67
CA THR A 272 -30.83 14.54 -6.54
C THR A 272 -30.95 13.30 -7.42
N GLN A 273 -32.13 12.68 -7.37
CA GLN A 273 -32.52 11.56 -8.22
C GLN A 273 -32.56 12.01 -9.68
N GLN A 274 -31.43 11.96 -10.37
CA GLN A 274 -31.40 11.92 -11.84
C GLN A 274 -31.32 10.46 -12.29
N THR A 275 -32.06 10.15 -13.35
CA THR A 275 -32.18 8.86 -14.05
C THR A 275 -30.91 8.01 -13.94
N LYS A 276 -30.96 6.95 -13.14
CA LYS A 276 -29.83 6.06 -12.87
C LYS A 276 -29.60 5.14 -14.07
N GLY A 277 -28.62 5.47 -14.91
CA GLY A 277 -28.08 4.50 -15.87
C GLY A 277 -27.16 3.51 -15.16
N VAL A 278 -26.87 2.37 -15.78
CA VAL A 278 -25.95 1.33 -15.25
C VAL A 278 -24.57 1.92 -14.90
N ALA A 279 -24.12 2.95 -15.63
CA ALA A 279 -22.87 3.65 -15.32
C ALA A 279 -22.94 4.43 -13.99
N ASP A 280 -24.07 5.05 -13.66
CA ASP A 280 -24.25 5.77 -12.40
C ASP A 280 -24.30 4.81 -11.21
N GLU A 281 -24.93 3.65 -11.39
CA GLU A 281 -24.94 2.59 -10.37
C GLU A 281 -23.53 2.07 -10.08
N PHE A 282 -22.74 1.83 -11.13
CA PHE A 282 -21.33 1.44 -10.97
C PHE A 282 -20.51 2.51 -10.26
N VAL A 283 -20.64 3.79 -10.63
CA VAL A 283 -19.88 4.88 -9.97
C VAL A 283 -20.25 5.00 -8.51
N ASN A 284 -21.54 4.94 -8.18
CA ASN A 284 -22.01 4.97 -6.80
C ASN A 284 -21.52 3.77 -5.99
N TYR A 285 -21.40 2.58 -6.60
CA TYR A 285 -20.78 1.42 -5.97
C TYR A 285 -19.27 1.61 -5.77
N ALA A 286 -18.57 1.98 -6.83
CA ALA A 286 -17.12 1.91 -6.91
C ALA A 286 -16.46 3.04 -6.11
N VAL A 287 -16.93 4.28 -6.26
CA VAL A 287 -16.27 5.47 -5.72
C VAL A 287 -16.79 5.77 -4.30
N GLY A 288 -16.43 4.89 -3.36
CA GLY A 288 -16.71 5.12 -1.95
C GLY A 288 -15.87 6.25 -1.36
N GLN A 289 -16.32 6.77 -0.22
CA GLN A 289 -15.67 7.84 0.53
C GLN A 289 -14.18 7.53 0.83
N ARG A 290 -13.80 6.26 1.04
CA ARG A 290 -12.41 5.87 1.36
C ARG A 290 -11.48 6.12 0.19
N ARG A 291 -11.96 5.86 -1.03
CA ARG A 291 -11.19 6.08 -2.25
C ARG A 291 -10.89 7.57 -2.43
N LEU A 292 -11.86 8.42 -2.14
CA LEU A 292 -11.71 9.88 -2.18
C LEU A 292 -10.69 10.36 -1.12
N GLU A 293 -10.76 9.83 0.10
CA GLU A 293 -9.79 10.08 1.17
C GLU A 293 -8.36 9.64 0.76
N GLN A 294 -8.21 8.47 0.13
CA GLN A 294 -6.94 8.00 -0.45
C GLN A 294 -6.40 8.94 -1.53
N GLY A 295 -7.29 9.57 -2.32
CA GLY A 295 -6.88 10.57 -3.29
C GLY A 295 -6.28 11.82 -2.64
N ILE A 296 -6.80 12.22 -1.48
CA ILE A 296 -6.21 13.30 -0.68
C ILE A 296 -4.84 12.87 -0.13
N GLU A 297 -4.74 11.66 0.43
CA GLU A 297 -3.48 11.08 0.92
C GLU A 297 -2.40 11.11 -0.19
N TYR A 298 -2.75 10.73 -1.41
CA TYR A 298 -1.86 10.80 -2.57
C TYR A 298 -1.44 12.23 -2.92
N MET A 299 -2.37 13.19 -2.94
CA MET A 299 -2.03 14.59 -3.24
C MET A 299 -1.04 15.14 -2.22
N VAL A 300 -1.26 14.84 -0.94
CA VAL A 300 -0.38 15.20 0.16
C VAL A 300 0.99 14.54 -0.02
N GLU A 301 1.06 13.21 -0.25
CA GLU A 301 2.31 12.49 -0.52
C GLU A 301 3.10 13.14 -1.66
N MET A 302 2.42 13.52 -2.74
CA MET A 302 3.05 14.13 -3.91
C MET A 302 3.36 15.62 -3.76
N GLY A 303 3.03 16.24 -2.62
CA GLY A 303 3.22 17.68 -2.40
C GLY A 303 2.33 18.55 -3.29
N ILE A 304 1.24 18.01 -3.81
CA ILE A 304 0.29 18.72 -4.66
C ILE A 304 -0.67 19.51 -3.76
N PRO A 305 -0.70 20.86 -3.83
CA PRO A 305 -1.56 21.65 -2.96
C PRO A 305 -3.04 21.30 -3.11
N LEU A 306 -3.76 21.18 -2.00
CA LEU A 306 -5.21 20.95 -1.99
C LEU A 306 -5.94 22.25 -2.35
N ARG A 307 -6.06 22.52 -3.66
CA ARG A 307 -6.66 23.74 -4.24
C ARG A 307 -7.50 23.39 -5.46
N ALA A 308 -8.47 24.24 -5.79
CA ALA A 308 -9.39 24.03 -6.91
C ALA A 308 -8.66 23.82 -8.25
N GLU A 309 -7.55 24.51 -8.48
CA GLU A 309 -6.67 24.36 -9.66
C GLU A 309 -6.13 22.93 -9.85
N ASN A 310 -5.99 22.17 -8.76
CA ASN A 310 -5.45 20.81 -8.75
C ASN A 310 -6.54 19.72 -8.80
N VAL A 311 -7.81 20.08 -9.03
CA VAL A 311 -8.91 19.11 -9.13
C VAL A 311 -8.66 18.05 -10.19
N ARG A 312 -8.04 18.41 -11.32
CA ARG A 312 -7.72 17.45 -12.40
C ARG A 312 -6.73 16.38 -11.95
N SER A 313 -5.78 16.72 -11.09
CA SER A 313 -4.81 15.77 -10.53
C SER A 313 -5.52 14.78 -9.60
N PHE A 314 -6.43 15.27 -8.75
CA PHE A 314 -7.26 14.46 -7.87
C PHE A 314 -8.17 13.50 -8.65
N THR A 315 -8.97 14.02 -9.57
CA THR A 315 -9.96 13.22 -10.32
C THR A 315 -9.30 12.18 -11.21
N ARG A 316 -8.15 12.51 -11.83
CA ARG A 316 -7.34 11.54 -12.57
C ARG A 316 -6.86 10.40 -11.67
N TRP A 317 -6.38 10.71 -10.46
CA TRP A 317 -5.95 9.68 -9.52
C TRP A 317 -7.12 8.77 -9.12
N VAL A 318 -8.25 9.34 -8.71
CA VAL A 318 -9.44 8.58 -8.28
C VAL A 318 -9.98 7.70 -9.41
N THR A 319 -9.98 8.21 -10.64
CA THR A 319 -10.38 7.45 -11.82
C THR A 319 -9.46 6.27 -12.04
N ASN A 320 -8.15 6.49 -12.08
CA ASN A 320 -7.17 5.43 -12.32
C ASN A 320 -7.19 4.36 -11.22
N ASP A 321 -7.33 4.77 -9.95
CA ASP A 321 -7.44 3.83 -8.84
C ASP A 321 -8.72 2.98 -8.93
N THR A 322 -9.86 3.62 -9.27
CA THR A 322 -11.14 2.92 -9.48
C THR A 322 -11.04 1.88 -10.58
N LEU A 323 -10.52 2.26 -11.75
CA LEU A 323 -10.37 1.35 -12.88
C LEU A 323 -9.48 0.15 -12.57
N LYS A 324 -8.50 0.34 -11.68
CA LYS A 324 -7.56 -0.69 -11.29
C LYS A 324 -8.15 -1.66 -10.25
N GLU A 325 -8.74 -1.14 -9.18
CA GLU A 325 -9.27 -1.99 -8.10
C GLU A 325 -10.59 -2.67 -8.49
N GLU A 326 -11.43 -2.04 -9.34
CA GLU A 326 -12.73 -2.57 -9.79
C GLU A 326 -12.70 -3.10 -11.24
N ALA A 327 -11.52 -3.48 -11.75
CA ALA A 327 -11.34 -3.90 -13.14
C ALA A 327 -12.28 -5.05 -13.56
N GLU A 328 -12.56 -6.00 -12.66
CA GLU A 328 -13.44 -7.14 -12.96
C GLU A 328 -14.92 -6.73 -12.98
N GLN A 329 -15.35 -5.92 -12.00
CA GLN A 329 -16.70 -5.38 -11.93
C GLN A 329 -16.99 -4.52 -13.16
N MET A 330 -16.01 -3.73 -13.60
CA MET A 330 -16.14 -2.90 -14.81
C MET A 330 -16.36 -3.74 -16.09
N LYS A 331 -15.83 -4.96 -16.19
CA LYS A 331 -16.10 -5.85 -17.33
C LYS A 331 -17.56 -6.35 -17.35
N ALA A 332 -18.17 -6.49 -16.18
CA ALA A 332 -19.57 -6.90 -16.06
C ALA A 332 -20.55 -5.73 -16.35
N VAL A 333 -20.07 -4.49 -16.21
CA VAL A 333 -20.86 -3.29 -16.50
C VAL A 333 -21.05 -3.13 -18.01
N LYS A 334 -22.31 -3.15 -18.46
CA LYS A 334 -22.70 -2.95 -19.87
C LYS A 334 -22.74 -1.46 -20.25
N ALA A 335 -21.70 -0.71 -19.90
CA ALA A 335 -21.59 0.71 -20.24
C ALA A 335 -20.22 1.00 -20.87
N HIS A 336 -20.18 2.03 -21.72
CA HIS A 336 -18.95 2.39 -22.42
C HIS A 336 -17.87 2.87 -21.41
N PRO A 337 -16.63 2.35 -21.45
CA PRO A 337 -15.59 2.69 -20.47
C PRO A 337 -15.33 4.20 -20.35
N THR A 338 -15.32 4.92 -21.48
CA THR A 338 -15.14 6.39 -21.48
C THR A 338 -16.24 7.11 -20.71
N LEU A 339 -17.50 6.64 -20.80
CA LEU A 339 -18.62 7.24 -20.07
C LEU A 339 -18.45 7.04 -18.56
N ILE A 340 -18.00 5.84 -18.15
CA ILE A 340 -17.69 5.53 -16.75
C ILE A 340 -16.58 6.46 -16.23
N CYS A 341 -15.48 6.60 -16.97
CA CYS A 341 -14.38 7.49 -16.57
C CYS A 341 -14.84 8.94 -16.38
N VAL A 342 -15.67 9.46 -17.29
CA VAL A 342 -16.23 10.82 -17.18
C VAL A 342 -17.10 10.95 -15.91
N LYS A 343 -17.97 9.98 -15.65
CA LYS A 343 -18.84 10.00 -14.46
C LYS A 343 -18.06 9.90 -13.15
N ILE A 344 -17.02 9.06 -13.09
CA ILE A 344 -16.11 9.00 -11.93
C ILE A 344 -15.43 10.35 -11.70
N GLY A 345 -14.88 10.94 -12.78
CA GLY A 345 -14.19 12.23 -12.72
C GLY A 345 -15.08 13.35 -12.20
N ASN A 346 -16.32 13.44 -12.70
CA ASN A 346 -17.30 14.44 -12.27
C ASN A 346 -17.67 14.25 -10.79
N PHE A 347 -18.01 13.01 -10.39
CA PHE A 347 -18.36 12.69 -9.01
C PHE A 347 -17.22 13.05 -8.04
N ALA A 348 -15.99 12.67 -8.37
CA ALA A 348 -14.82 12.98 -7.56
C ALA A 348 -14.55 14.50 -7.51
N GLY A 349 -14.74 15.23 -8.62
CA GLY A 349 -14.54 16.68 -8.68
C GLY A 349 -15.54 17.45 -7.81
N ASP A 350 -16.82 17.05 -7.85
CA ASP A 350 -17.88 17.62 -7.01
C ASP A 350 -17.59 17.38 -5.53
N TRP A 351 -17.14 16.18 -5.18
CA TRP A 351 -16.75 15.85 -3.81
C TRP A 351 -15.55 16.68 -3.35
N PHE A 352 -14.50 16.79 -4.17
CA PHE A 352 -13.30 17.56 -3.83
C PHE A 352 -13.61 19.04 -3.60
N SER A 353 -14.49 19.60 -4.43
CA SER A 353 -14.96 20.99 -4.27
C SER A 353 -15.62 21.22 -2.91
N LYS A 354 -16.49 20.29 -2.48
CA LYS A 354 -17.14 20.35 -1.16
C LYS A 354 -16.13 20.17 -0.01
N TYR A 355 -15.19 19.24 -0.16
CA TYR A 355 -14.12 19.01 0.81
C TYR A 355 -13.30 20.30 1.04
N LEU A 356 -12.90 20.99 -0.03
CA LEU A 356 -12.17 22.26 0.09
C LEU A 356 -12.98 23.35 0.80
N GLN A 357 -14.29 23.42 0.58
CA GLN A 357 -15.16 24.38 1.27
C GLN A 357 -15.21 24.10 2.78
N GLN A 358 -15.30 22.84 3.19
CA GLN A 358 -15.32 22.42 4.60
C GLN A 358 -14.01 22.77 5.31
N VAL A 359 -12.87 22.38 4.73
CA VAL A 359 -11.54 22.68 5.31
C VAL A 359 -11.30 24.18 5.45
N ASN A 360 -11.73 24.98 4.46
CA ASN A 360 -11.62 26.44 4.52
C ASN A 360 -12.54 27.07 5.58
N ALA A 361 -13.71 26.49 5.83
CA ALA A 361 -14.63 26.96 6.87
C ALA A 361 -14.08 26.68 8.29
N GLU A 362 -13.54 25.48 8.51
CA GLU A 362 -12.92 25.06 9.78
C GLU A 362 -11.67 25.89 10.11
N GLY A 363 -10.81 26.16 9.11
CA GLY A 363 -9.62 27.01 9.29
C GLY A 363 -9.95 28.44 9.72
N LYS A 364 -11.05 29.01 9.20
CA LYS A 364 -11.54 30.34 9.62
C LYS A 364 -12.14 30.34 11.03
N HIS A 365 -12.75 29.23 11.45
CA HIS A 365 -13.31 29.09 12.79
C HIS A 365 -12.22 29.03 13.87
N ASN A 366 -11.16 28.24 13.63
CA ASN A 366 -10.04 28.09 14.56
C ASN A 366 -9.22 29.39 14.73
N GLN A 367 -9.02 30.16 13.65
CA GLN A 367 -8.37 31.48 13.74
C GLN A 367 -9.18 32.52 14.53
N LYS A 368 -10.51 32.38 14.55
CA LYS A 368 -11.40 33.30 15.29
C LYS A 368 -11.48 32.94 16.78
N GLN A 369 -11.30 31.67 17.14
CA GLN A 369 -11.21 31.20 18.52
C GLN A 369 -9.84 31.49 19.14
N SER A 370 -8.73 31.32 18.41
CA SER A 370 -7.39 31.65 18.92
C SER A 370 -7.21 33.15 19.20
N ARG A 371 -7.83 34.02 18.39
CA ARG A 371 -7.85 35.48 18.63
C ARG A 371 -8.69 35.90 19.83
N ARG A 372 -9.63 35.08 20.31
CA ARG A 372 -10.46 35.35 21.49
C ARG A 372 -9.89 34.78 22.79
N ALA A 373 -8.81 33.99 22.72
CA ALA A 373 -8.14 33.42 23.89
C ALA A 373 -6.87 34.21 24.28
N VAL A 374 -6.55 35.27 23.53
CA VAL A 374 -5.40 36.16 23.74
C VAL A 374 -5.87 37.58 24.16
N ASP A 375 -7.17 37.80 24.19
CA ASP A 375 -7.85 38.93 24.83
C ASP A 375 -8.52 38.42 26.11
#